data_AF-A0A922SNR2-F1
#
_entry.id   AF-A0A922SNR2-F1
#
_cell.length_a   1.000
_cell.length_b   1.000
_cell.length_c   1.000
_cell.angle_alpha   90.00
_cell.angle_beta   90.00
_cell.angle_gamma   90.00
#
_symmetry.space_group_name_H-M   'P 1'
#
loop_
_entity.id
_entity.type
_entity.pdbx_description
1 polymer ?
#
loop_
_entity_poly.entity_id
_entity_poly.type
_entity_poly.pdbx_seq_one_letter_code
_entity_poly.pdbx_strand_id
1 'polypeptide(L)'
;MSPSKIFVFCVVFCIILMTEAHGPPKERDSEDIAMGRKLGAKWCSMAKVCNHDRVPICGVSHAGDIVGFRDLCDMFDYNCIRRRNYKQTPCPDDRSVLTVSRRPTNSYYDD
;
A
#
# COMPACT_ATOMS: atom_id res chain seq x y z
N MET A 1 -31.47 -34.60 0.89
CA MET A 1 -30.56 -33.91 -0.06
C MET A 1 -29.98 -34.97 -1.00
N SER A 2 -30.04 -34.83 -2.32
CA SER A 2 -29.46 -35.84 -3.23
C SER A 2 -27.92 -35.72 -3.27
N PRO A 3 -27.18 -36.82 -3.47
CA PRO A 3 -25.71 -36.80 -3.52
C PRO A 3 -25.16 -35.83 -4.57
N SER A 4 -25.87 -35.68 -5.69
CA SER A 4 -25.59 -34.70 -6.73
C SER A 4 -25.65 -33.24 -6.25
N LYS A 5 -26.58 -32.89 -5.36
CA LYS A 5 -26.70 -31.54 -4.80
C LYS A 5 -25.58 -31.24 -3.80
N ILE A 6 -25.13 -32.25 -3.05
CA ILE A 6 -24.01 -32.14 -2.10
C ILE A 6 -22.71 -31.88 -2.87
N PHE A 7 -22.47 -32.62 -3.95
CA PHE A 7 -21.27 -32.44 -4.78
C PHE A 7 -21.20 -31.03 -5.39
N VAL A 8 -22.31 -30.54 -5.96
CA VAL A 8 -22.39 -29.18 -6.50
C VAL A 8 -22.12 -28.13 -5.41
N PHE A 9 -22.66 -28.32 -4.21
CA PHE A 9 -22.42 -27.41 -3.09
C PHE A 9 -20.94 -27.38 -2.68
N CYS A 10 -20.29 -28.53 -2.59
CA CYS A 10 -18.87 -28.64 -2.30
C CYS A 10 -18.01 -27.96 -3.37
N VAL A 11 -18.30 -28.15 -4.65
CA VAL A 11 -17.56 -27.52 -5.75
C VAL A 11 -17.70 -26.00 -5.71
N VAL A 12 -18.92 -25.48 -5.54
CA VAL A 12 -19.17 -24.03 -5.43
C VAL A 12 -18.46 -23.45 -4.19
N PHE A 13 -18.52 -24.15 -3.05
CA PHE A 13 -17.84 -23.72 -1.83
C PHE A 13 -16.32 -23.70 -1.99
N CYS A 14 -15.73 -24.73 -2.63
CA CYS A 14 -14.30 -24.75 -2.95
C CYS A 14 -13.89 -23.59 -3.87
N ILE A 15 -14.69 -23.29 -4.91
CA ILE A 15 -14.40 -22.16 -5.81
C ILE A 15 -14.41 -20.83 -5.03
N ILE A 16 -15.38 -20.62 -4.15
CA ILE A 16 -15.47 -19.41 -3.30
C ILE A 16 -14.23 -19.29 -2.39
N LEU A 17 -13.84 -20.37 -1.72
CA LEU A 17 -12.66 -20.37 -0.84
C LEU A 17 -11.35 -20.05 -1.59
N MET A 18 -11.22 -20.51 -2.82
CA MET A 18 -10.02 -20.25 -3.64
C MET A 18 -9.96 -18.78 -4.08
N THR A 19 -11.10 -18.10 -4.28
CA THR A 19 -11.12 -16.68 -4.67
C THR A 19 -10.66 -15.72 -3.57
N GLU A 20 -10.86 -16.04 -2.28
CA GLU A 20 -10.42 -15.19 -1.17
C GLU A 20 -8.91 -15.27 -0.89
N ALA A 21 -8.20 -16.23 -1.49
CA ALA A 21 -6.77 -16.43 -1.29
C ALA A 21 -5.87 -15.47 -2.11
N HIS A 22 -6.40 -14.76 -3.10
CA HIS A 22 -5.63 -13.88 -3.98
C HIS A 22 -5.64 -12.41 -3.53
N GLY A 23 -5.36 -12.17 -2.25
CA GLY A 23 -4.98 -10.84 -1.75
C GLY A 23 -3.45 -10.68 -1.71
N PRO A 24 -2.92 -9.44 -1.64
CA PRO A 24 -1.49 -9.24 -1.36
C PRO A 24 -1.07 -10.02 -0.10
N PRO A 25 0.10 -10.67 -0.07
CA PRO A 25 0.49 -11.49 1.08
C PRO A 25 0.51 -10.67 2.37
N LYS A 26 -0.28 -11.06 3.39
CA LYS A 26 -0.34 -10.33 4.69
C LYS A 26 1.01 -10.23 5.40
N GLU A 27 1.88 -11.20 5.18
CA GLU A 27 3.24 -11.23 5.73
C GLU A 27 4.08 -10.06 5.19
N ARG A 28 3.91 -9.74 3.90
CA ARG A 28 4.56 -8.61 3.21
C ARG A 28 4.29 -7.28 3.92
N ASP A 29 3.02 -7.02 4.17
CA ASP A 29 2.57 -5.81 4.87
C ASP A 29 3.19 -5.68 6.27
N SER A 30 3.33 -6.81 6.97
CA SER A 30 3.85 -6.82 8.34
C SER A 30 5.32 -6.42 8.40
N GLU A 31 6.12 -6.79 7.40
CA GLU A 31 7.54 -6.43 7.31
C GLU A 31 7.73 -4.94 7.02
N ASP A 32 6.97 -4.40 6.05
CA ASP A 32 6.98 -2.97 5.75
C ASP A 32 6.53 -2.14 6.97
N ILE A 33 5.57 -2.64 7.74
CA ILE A 33 5.14 -2.02 9.00
C ILE A 33 6.27 -2.07 10.04
N ALA A 34 6.93 -3.22 10.19
CA ALA A 34 8.02 -3.38 11.14
C ALA A 34 9.19 -2.43 10.81
N MET A 35 9.55 -2.31 9.54
CA MET A 35 10.56 -1.35 9.08
C MET A 35 10.13 0.10 9.25
N GLY A 36 8.88 0.42 8.91
CA GLY A 36 8.34 1.76 9.11
C GLY A 36 8.19 2.15 10.58
N ARG A 37 8.01 1.20 11.50
CA ARG A 37 8.12 1.46 12.95
C ARG A 37 9.53 1.85 13.36
N LYS A 38 10.57 1.18 12.84
CA LYS A 38 11.98 1.52 13.12
C LYS A 38 12.35 2.91 12.62
N LEU A 39 11.78 3.33 11.49
CA LEU A 39 12.12 4.59 10.82
C LEU A 39 11.05 5.69 10.96
N GLY A 40 9.95 5.42 11.66
CA GLY A 40 8.77 6.29 11.67
C GLY A 40 9.08 7.71 12.14
N ALA A 41 9.86 7.85 13.22
CA ALA A 41 10.26 9.16 13.72
C ALA A 41 11.08 9.96 12.68
N LYS A 42 11.94 9.28 11.90
CA LYS A 42 12.68 9.91 10.81
C LYS A 42 11.74 10.43 9.73
N TRP A 43 10.78 9.61 9.31
CA TRP A 43 9.81 9.99 8.27
C TRP A 43 8.94 11.17 8.70
N CYS A 44 8.45 11.18 9.94
CA CYS A 44 7.66 12.29 10.47
C CYS A 44 8.46 13.61 10.51
N SER A 45 9.72 13.55 10.93
CA SER A 45 10.59 14.74 10.93
C SER A 45 10.88 15.25 9.52
N MET A 46 11.08 14.35 8.56
CA MET A 46 11.27 14.71 7.15
C MET A 46 10.02 15.32 6.56
N ALA A 47 8.84 14.74 6.80
CA ALA A 47 7.58 15.29 6.32
C ALA A 47 7.33 16.71 6.85
N LYS A 48 7.59 16.95 8.15
CA LYS A 48 7.39 18.26 8.80
C LYS A 48 8.20 19.40 8.17
N VAL A 49 9.41 19.13 7.67
CA VAL A 49 10.32 20.15 7.12
C VAL A 49 10.35 20.15 5.59
N CYS A 50 9.57 19.28 4.95
CA CYS A 50 9.52 19.13 3.51
C CYS A 50 8.67 20.22 2.88
N ASN A 51 9.06 20.67 1.68
CA ASN A 51 8.29 21.64 0.90
C ASN A 51 7.60 20.92 -0.26
N HIS A 52 6.28 21.03 -0.33
CA HIS A 52 5.48 20.41 -1.39
C HIS A 52 5.74 21.09 -2.75
N ASP A 53 6.36 20.35 -3.67
CA ASP A 53 6.62 20.79 -5.05
C ASP A 53 5.54 20.29 -6.04
N ARG A 54 4.64 19.40 -5.59
CA ARG A 54 3.59 18.75 -6.39
C ARG A 54 4.13 17.99 -7.60
N VAL A 55 5.39 17.56 -7.57
CA VAL A 55 6.00 16.73 -8.61
C VAL A 55 5.71 15.26 -8.29
N PRO A 56 4.89 14.55 -9.09
CA PRO A 56 4.49 13.19 -8.77
C PRO A 56 5.68 12.24 -8.75
N ILE A 57 5.71 11.38 -7.73
CA ILE A 57 6.74 10.35 -7.58
C ILE A 57 6.10 8.98 -7.35
N CYS A 58 6.91 7.93 -7.47
CA CYS A 58 6.55 6.60 -7.03
C CYS A 58 7.45 6.18 -5.88
N GLY A 59 6.88 5.42 -4.96
CA GLY A 59 7.63 4.74 -3.90
C GLY A 59 7.54 3.24 -4.08
N VAL A 60 8.64 2.54 -3.77
CA VAL A 60 8.71 1.08 -3.70
C VAL A 60 8.83 0.63 -2.24
N SER A 61 8.04 -0.36 -1.84
CA SER A 61 8.16 -1.01 -0.54
C SER A 61 9.35 -1.98 -0.51
N HIS A 62 9.66 -2.57 0.65
CA HIS A 62 10.69 -3.62 0.69
C HIS A 62 10.35 -4.82 -0.20
N ALA A 63 9.06 -5.05 -0.37
CA ALA A 63 8.57 -6.20 -1.09
C ALA A 63 8.25 -5.94 -2.57
N GLY A 64 8.60 -4.76 -3.07
CA GLY A 64 8.44 -4.40 -4.48
C GLY A 64 7.09 -3.80 -4.84
N ASP A 65 6.23 -3.48 -3.86
CA ASP A 65 4.96 -2.81 -4.16
C ASP A 65 5.22 -1.37 -4.57
N ILE A 66 4.68 -0.97 -5.73
CA ILE A 66 4.85 0.39 -6.26
C ILE A 66 3.58 1.20 -6.00
N VAL A 67 3.73 2.30 -5.28
CA VAL A 67 2.65 3.22 -4.95
C VAL A 67 2.97 4.60 -5.51
N GLY A 68 1.98 5.23 -6.14
CA GLY A 68 2.07 6.62 -6.59
C GLY A 68 1.78 7.62 -5.47
N PHE A 69 2.59 8.66 -5.36
CA PHE A 69 2.43 9.81 -4.45
C PHE A 69 2.42 11.12 -5.25
N ARG A 70 1.75 12.16 -4.76
CA ARG A 70 1.66 13.44 -5.47
C ARG A 70 2.98 14.22 -5.43
N ASP A 71 3.75 14.02 -4.37
CA ASP A 71 5.11 14.50 -4.22
C ASP A 71 5.89 13.70 -3.17
N LEU A 72 7.16 14.05 -2.98
CA LEU A 72 8.06 13.41 -2.02
C LEU A 72 7.61 13.57 -0.57
N CYS A 73 7.03 14.72 -0.23
CA CYS A 73 6.57 15.02 1.12
C CYS A 73 5.38 14.12 1.50
N ASP A 74 4.43 13.91 0.58
CA ASP A 74 3.31 12.99 0.76
C ASP A 74 3.78 11.53 0.99
N MET A 75 4.91 11.12 0.41
CA MET A 75 5.51 9.80 0.70
C MET A 75 6.06 9.74 2.13
N PHE A 76 6.71 10.80 2.61
CA PHE A 76 7.20 10.86 4.00
C PHE A 76 6.06 10.84 5.00
N ASP A 77 4.99 11.60 4.75
CA ASP A 77 3.77 11.58 5.57
C ASP A 77 3.14 10.20 5.60
N TYR A 78 3.01 9.56 4.45
CA TYR A 78 2.47 8.21 4.37
C TYR A 78 3.29 7.22 5.19
N ASN A 79 4.61 7.25 5.04
CA ASN A 79 5.52 6.40 5.82
C ASN A 79 5.42 6.67 7.33
N CYS A 80 5.28 7.94 7.74
CA CYS A 80 5.07 8.35 9.12
C CYS A 80 3.75 7.81 9.68
N ILE A 81 2.62 8.16 9.05
CA ILE A 81 1.26 7.90 9.54
C ILE A 81 0.92 6.42 9.47
N ARG A 82 1.21 5.77 8.34
CA ARG A 82 0.89 4.36 8.10
C ARG A 82 1.97 3.41 8.62
N ARG A 83 3.03 3.94 9.23
CA ARG A 83 4.20 3.19 9.69
C ARG A 83 4.78 2.35 8.57
N ARG A 84 4.91 2.88 7.36
CA ARG A 84 5.49 2.18 6.20
C ARG A 84 6.90 2.68 5.91
N ASN A 85 7.57 2.04 4.95
CA ASN A 85 8.95 2.35 4.60
C ASN A 85 9.18 2.37 3.08
N TYR A 86 8.30 3.04 2.34
CA TYR A 86 8.46 3.24 0.91
C TYR A 86 9.68 4.12 0.62
N LYS A 87 10.47 3.73 -0.39
CA LYS A 87 11.61 4.49 -0.89
C LYS A 87 11.28 5.01 -2.28
N GLN A 88 11.72 6.23 -2.61
CA GLN A 88 11.52 6.80 -3.93
C GLN A 88 12.12 5.89 -5.02
N THR A 89 11.36 5.69 -6.08
CA THR A 89 11.72 4.87 -7.25
C THR A 89 11.20 5.55 -8.51
N PRO A 90 11.80 5.30 -9.70
CA PRO A 90 11.18 5.70 -10.97
C PRO A 90 9.78 5.10 -11.10
N CYS A 91 8.82 5.92 -11.54
CA CYS A 91 7.51 5.39 -11.87
C CYS A 91 7.59 4.48 -13.10
N PRO A 92 6.85 3.36 -13.13
CA PRO A 92 6.73 2.53 -14.33
C PRO A 92 6.12 3.34 -15.48
N ASP A 93 6.52 3.00 -16.70
CA ASP A 93 6.00 3.63 -17.92
C ASP A 93 4.48 3.43 -18.04
N ASP A 94 4.01 2.24 -17.68
CA ASP A 94 2.59 1.94 -17.56
C ASP A 94 2.05 2.33 -16.18
N ARG A 95 1.40 3.50 -16.14
CA ARG A 95 0.79 4.05 -14.93
C ARG A 95 -0.49 3.33 -14.51
N SER A 96 -1.06 2.46 -15.33
CA SER A 96 -2.27 1.70 -14.98
C SER A 96 -2.03 0.65 -13.88
N VAL A 97 -0.77 0.26 -13.69
CA VAL A 97 -0.32 -0.70 -12.68
C VAL A 97 -0.17 -0.06 -11.29
N LEU A 98 -0.17 1.27 -11.22
CA LEU A 98 0.08 1.99 -9.98
C LEU A 98 -1.12 1.97 -9.05
N THR A 99 -0.91 1.44 -7.84
CA THR A 99 -1.83 1.69 -6.74
C THR A 99 -1.61 3.14 -6.28
N VAL A 100 -2.59 4.00 -6.49
CA VAL A 100 -2.50 5.41 -6.05
C VAL A 100 -2.74 5.46 -4.54
N SER A 101 -1.81 6.05 -3.80
CA SER A 101 -2.01 6.40 -2.40
C SER A 101 -3.19 7.37 -2.31
N ARG A 102 -4.39 6.86 -1.96
CA ARG A 102 -5.50 7.74 -1.59
C ARG A 102 -5.13 8.33 -0.23
N ARG A 103 -4.81 9.64 -0.20
CA ARG A 103 -4.62 10.41 1.03
C ARG A 103 -5.79 10.08 1.98
N PRO A 104 -5.56 9.82 3.29
CA PRO A 104 -6.64 9.98 4.25
C PRO A 104 -7.15 11.41 4.08
N THR A 105 -8.47 11.60 3.95
CA THR A 105 -9.15 12.88 3.71
C THR A 105 -9.04 13.87 4.88
N ASN A 106 -7.96 13.81 5.67
CA ASN A 106 -7.79 14.56 6.91
C ASN A 106 -6.32 14.91 7.18
N SER A 107 -5.57 15.31 6.14
CA SER A 107 -4.30 16.01 6.37
C SER A 107 -4.61 17.43 6.83
N TYR A 108 -4.42 17.66 8.13
CA TYR A 108 -4.40 18.93 8.86
C TYR A 108 -3.46 20.02 8.28
N TYR A 109 -2.94 19.85 7.06
CA TYR A 109 -1.95 20.72 6.40
C TYR A 109 -2.31 20.95 4.92
N ASP A 110 -3.59 21.18 4.63
CA ASP A 110 -4.05 21.70 3.33
C ASP A 110 -4.26 23.22 3.41
N ASP A 111 -3.22 23.94 3.85
CA ASP A 111 -3.08 25.40 3.69
C ASP A 111 -1.91 25.69 2.72
#